data_AF-A0A565CNY2-F1
#
_entry.id   AF-A0A565CNY2-F1
#
_cell.length_a   1.000
_cell.length_b   1.000
_cell.length_c   1.000
_cell.angle_alpha   90.00
_cell.angle_beta   90.00
_cell.angle_gamma   90.00
#
_symmetry.space_group_name_H-M   'P 1'
#
loop_
_entity.id
_entity.type
_entity.pdbx_description
1 polymer ?
#
loop_
_entity_poly.entity_id
_entity_poly.type
_entity_poly.pdbx_seq_one_letter_code
_entity_poly.pdbx_strand_id
1 'polypeptide(L)' 'MLELLWNNFHGANDFGSQVILGATSLGLRVQAYLYDGYSEDIGMIEAFYNANLGITKKTSS' A
#
# COMPACT_ATOMS: atom_id res chain seq x y z
N MET A 1 4.44 16.11 -3.92
CA MET A 1 4.70 15.24 -2.76
C MET A 1 5.29 16.04 -1.61
N LEU A 2 6.46 16.67 -1.77
CA LEU A 2 7.11 17.44 -0.70
C LEU A 2 6.22 18.57 -0.17
N GLU A 3 5.56 19.34 -1.04
CA GLU A 3 4.60 20.38 -0.61
C GLU A 3 3.46 19.81 0.23
N LEU A 4 2.93 18.65 -0.16
CA LEU A 4 1.85 17.98 0.53
C LEU A 4 2.27 17.57 1.95
N LEU A 5 3.49 17.06 2.11
CA LEU A 5 4.03 16.62 3.40
C LEU A 5 4.46 17.80 4.28
N TRP A 6 5.14 18.80 3.73
CA TRP A 6 5.65 19.94 4.51
C TRP A 6 4.58 20.99 4.83
N ASN A 7 3.69 21.31 3.90
CA ASN A 7 2.79 22.44 4.03
C ASN A 7 1.36 22.02 4.44
N ASN A 8 0.90 20.84 4.03
CA ASN A 8 -0.47 20.40 4.30
C ASN A 8 -0.57 19.36 5.43
N PHE A 9 0.41 18.46 5.54
CA PHE A 9 0.34 17.30 6.46
C PHE A 9 1.62 17.09 7.30
N HIS A 10 2.25 18.16 7.79
CA HIS A 10 3.51 18.08 8.56
C HIS A 10 3.42 17.18 9.81
N GLY A 11 2.23 17.05 10.40
CA GLY A 11 1.99 16.19 11.57
C GLY A 11 1.41 14.80 11.25
N ALA A 12 1.24 14.45 9.97
CA ALA A 12 0.69 13.16 9.61
C ALA A 12 1.74 12.05 9.80
N ASN A 13 1.32 10.95 10.41
CA ASN A 13 2.20 9.82 10.71
C ASN A 13 2.00 8.63 9.77
N ASP A 14 0.89 8.62 9.01
CA ASP A 14 0.55 7.52 8.12
C ASP A 14 0.22 8.02 6.70
N PHE A 15 0.90 7.46 5.71
CA PHE A 15 0.78 7.93 4.34
C PHE A 15 -0.58 7.57 3.72
N GLY A 16 -1.05 6.34 3.93
CA GLY A 16 -2.26 5.84 3.29
C GLY A 16 -3.53 6.45 3.87
N SER A 17 -3.66 6.40 5.19
CA SER A 17 -4.86 6.80 5.93
C SER A 17 -4.94 8.28 6.25
N GLN A 18 -3.82 9.02 6.22
CA GLN A 18 -3.84 10.46 6.52
C GLN A 18 -3.48 11.29 5.29
N VAL A 19 -2.34 11.02 4.66
CA VAL A 19 -1.85 11.87 3.55
C VAL A 19 -2.66 11.68 2.27
N ILE A 20 -2.90 10.44 1.83
CA ILE A 20 -3.69 10.18 0.60
C ILE A 20 -5.15 10.61 0.78
N LEU A 21 -5.78 10.26 1.91
CA LEU A 21 -7.15 10.70 2.22
C LEU A 21 -7.27 12.21 2.41
N GLY A 22 -6.23 12.86 2.95
CA GLY A 22 -6.17 14.31 3.03
C GLY A 22 -6.05 14.96 1.65
N ALA A 23 -5.23 14.41 0.76
CA ALA A 23 -5.06 14.92 -0.61
C ALA A 23 -6.36 14.85 -1.42
N THR A 24 -7.15 13.77 -1.27
CA THR A 24 -8.49 13.70 -1.90
C THR A 24 -9.43 14.76 -1.35
N SER A 25 -9.40 15.01 -0.04
CA SER A 25 -10.21 16.04 0.62
C SER A 25 -9.86 17.47 0.19
N LEU A 26 -8.60 17.71 -0.19
CA LEU A 26 -8.14 18.98 -0.77
C LEU A 26 -8.52 19.16 -2.26
N GLY A 27 -9.21 18.19 -2.86
CA GLY A 27 -9.59 18.23 -4.28
C GLY A 27 -8.42 18.01 -5.25
N LEU A 28 -7.28 17.48 -4.77
CA LEU A 28 -6.15 17.15 -5.62
C LEU A 28 -6.49 15.93 -6.48
N ARG A 29 -5.87 15.86 -7.65
CA ARG A 29 -6.03 14.72 -8.56
C ARG A 29 -5.30 13.49 -8.01
N VAL A 30 -6.05 12.62 -7.33
CA VAL A 30 -5.62 11.29 -6.89
C VAL A 30 -6.21 10.25 -7.83
N GLN A 31 -5.37 9.42 -8.44
CA GLN A 31 -5.76 8.47 -9.48
C GLN A 31 -5.41 7.04 -9.07
N ALA A 32 -6.36 6.13 -9.23
CA ALA A 32 -6.12 4.70 -9.06
C ALA A 32 -5.40 4.12 -10.30
N TYR A 33 -4.52 3.15 -10.07
CA TYR A 33 -3.86 2.35 -11.09
C TYR A 33 -4.10 0.87 -10.80
N LEU A 34 -4.62 0.12 -11.77
CA LEU A 34 -4.92 -1.30 -11.61
C LEU A 34 -3.63 -2.12 -11.63
N TYR A 35 -3.41 -2.90 -10.58
CA TYR A 35 -2.41 -3.94 -10.52
C TYR A 35 -3.08 -5.31 -10.68
N ASP A 36 -2.59 -6.12 -11.62
CA ASP A 36 -3.14 -7.44 -11.97
C ASP A 36 -2.03 -8.49 -11.96
N GLY A 37 -1.55 -8.79 -10.75
CA GLY A 37 -0.49 -9.77 -10.50
C GLY A 37 -0.57 -10.31 -9.08
N TYR A 38 0.33 -11.23 -8.74
CA TYR A 38 0.41 -11.77 -7.38
C TYR A 38 0.93 -10.69 -6.42
N SER A 39 0.17 -10.43 -5.36
CA SER A 39 0.55 -9.56 -4.24
C SER A 39 -0.05 -10.12 -2.96
N GLU A 40 0.78 -10.32 -1.94
CA GLU A 40 0.39 -10.84 -0.63
C GLU A 40 1.10 -10.01 0.45
N ASP A 41 0.37 -9.65 1.51
CA ASP A 41 0.95 -8.99 2.68
C ASP A 41 1.68 -10.03 3.52
N ILE A 42 2.99 -9.84 3.74
CA ILE A 42 3.85 -10.74 4.50
C ILE A 42 4.35 -10.10 5.82
N GLY A 43 3.67 -9.06 6.31
CA GLY A 43 4.06 -8.33 7.52
C GLY A 43 3.84 -9.08 8.85
N MET A 44 3.03 -10.14 8.85
CA MET A 44 2.78 -10.99 10.02
C MET A 44 3.48 -12.35 9.88
N ILE A 45 3.91 -12.94 11.00
CA ILE A 45 4.65 -14.22 11.02
C ILE A 45 3.90 -15.34 10.27
N GLU A 46 2.58 -15.45 10.46
CA GLU A 46 1.76 -16.44 9.77
C GLU A 46 1.74 -16.20 8.25
N ALA A 47 1.55 -14.95 7.82
CA ALA A 47 1.51 -14.62 6.40
C ALA A 47 2.87 -14.83 5.73
N PHE A 48 3.96 -14.42 6.40
CA PHE A 48 5.32 -14.71 5.96
C PHE A 48 5.58 -16.21 5.82
N TYR A 49 5.17 -17.01 6.80
CA TYR A 49 5.31 -18.47 6.75
C TYR A 49 4.55 -19.07 5.56
N ASN A 50 3.29 -18.68 5.37
CA ASN A 50 2.44 -19.21 4.31
C ASN A 50 2.93 -18.81 2.91
N ALA A 51 3.34 -17.56 2.72
CA ALA A 51 3.90 -17.09 1.44
C ALA A 51 5.17 -17.88 1.06
N ASN A 52 6.06 -18.14 2.03
CA ASN A 52 7.28 -18.93 1.81
C ASN A 52 6.97 -20.40 1.49
N LEU A 53 6.00 -21.03 2.14
CA LEU A 53 5.60 -22.38 1.74
C LEU A 53 4.93 -22.40 0.35
N GLY A 54 4.24 -21.31 -0.01
CA GLY A 54 3.58 -21.12 -1.29
C GLY A 54 4.49 -21.35 -2.50
N ILE A 55 5.77 -20.96 -2.43
CA ILE A 55 6.73 -21.16 -3.52
C ILE A 55 7.05 -22.62 -3.82
N THR A 56 6.75 -23.53 -2.89
CA THR A 56 6.98 -24.98 -3.04
C THR A 56 5.76 -25.71 -3.58
N LYS A 57 4.60 -25.03 -3.68
CA LYS A 57 3.39 -25.62 -4.26
C LYS A 57 3.67 -25.94 -5.72
N LYS A 58 3.37 -27.18 -6.12
CA LYS A 58 3.41 -27.56 -7.54
C LYS A 58 2.38 -26.72 -8.27
N THR A 59 2.80 -26.02 -9.32
CA THR A 59 1.85 -25.50 -10.30
C THR A 59 1.21 -26.70 -10.97
N SER A 60 -0.06 -26.97 -10.66
CA SER A 60 -0.85 -27.90 -11.45
C SER A 60 -0.99 -27.31 -12.84
N SER A 61 -0.19 -27.81 -13.79
CA SER A 61 -0.36 -27.57 -15.22
C SER A 61 -1.68 -28.13 -15.71
#